data_AF-A0A0K2ZG18-F1
#
_entry.id   AF-A0A0K2ZG18-F1
#
_cell.length_a   1.000
_cell.length_b   1.000
_cell.length_c   1.000
_cell.angle_alpha   90.00
_cell.angle_beta   90.00
_cell.angle_gamma   90.00
#
_symmetry.space_group_name_H-M   'P 1'
#
loop_
_entity.id
_entity.type
_entity.pdbx_description
1 polymer ?
#
loop_
_entity_poly.entity_id
_entity_poly.type
_entity_poly.pdbx_seq_one_letter_code
_entity_poly.pdbx_strand_id
1 'polypeptide(L)'
;MSRRLGMAGRLAALLLLVAPLAAFAADDPELAVLNQRLVALQADPLSADVAAYERLQAQQAVAAFAAAKRKEQDDARYLAERRVEIAETAARAALARRQVEQLEKTRSDLLVEASRREAARARQEAERLRVQAQIQAEEAASLRQAAEAEQLARQDAEQALTNVAGQQTAKLSAAQQKSAKLAREEAELVAGAKLPASRFEPRGEVFTVPGGAFAAGKAALSADAAGQAKALAQYLQIGAKGRVRIEAYDADAGVAQKRADALRDALVAGGVAASRLQAVGKKAPATKARAAEVLIAP
;
A
#
# COMPACT_ATOMS: atom_id res chain seq x y z
N MET A 1 -98.00 -33.35 35.43
CA MET A 1 -96.55 -33.53 35.16
C MET A 1 -96.23 -35.01 35.31
N SER A 2 -95.67 -35.59 34.25
CA SER A 2 -95.93 -36.96 33.81
C SER A 2 -95.26 -38.04 34.65
N ARG A 3 -96.11 -38.93 35.19
CA ARG A 3 -95.81 -40.20 35.87
C ARG A 3 -95.56 -41.32 34.86
N ARG A 4 -94.72 -42.31 35.20
CA ARG A 4 -95.04 -43.75 35.37
C ARG A 4 -93.73 -44.52 35.62
N LEU A 5 -93.53 -45.19 36.77
CA LEU A 5 -94.03 -46.53 37.17
C LEU A 5 -93.51 -47.65 36.23
N GLY A 6 -92.84 -48.71 36.68
CA GLY A 6 -92.87 -49.30 38.01
C GLY A 6 -91.79 -50.33 38.32
N MET A 7 -91.81 -50.69 39.61
CA MET A 7 -91.08 -51.74 40.29
C MET A 7 -91.55 -53.16 39.93
N ALA A 8 -90.67 -54.10 40.30
CA ALA A 8 -90.94 -55.43 40.86
C ALA A 8 -91.04 -56.63 39.91
N GLY A 9 -90.20 -57.63 40.21
CA GLY A 9 -90.27 -58.98 39.66
C GLY A 9 -89.08 -59.83 40.11
N ARG A 10 -89.01 -60.17 41.40
CA ARG A 10 -88.17 -61.25 41.93
C ARG A 10 -88.70 -62.60 41.41
N LEU A 11 -87.84 -63.51 40.94
CA LEU A 11 -87.84 -64.94 41.31
C LEU A 11 -86.76 -65.72 40.56
N ALA A 12 -86.19 -66.66 41.29
CA ALA A 12 -85.03 -67.49 40.99
C ALA A 12 -85.40 -68.80 40.30
N ALA A 13 -84.47 -69.37 39.53
CA ALA A 13 -84.29 -70.81 39.23
C ALA A 13 -82.99 -70.93 38.41
N LEU A 14 -81.86 -71.36 38.99
CA LEU A 14 -81.43 -72.75 39.16
C LEU A 14 -81.49 -73.58 37.86
N LEU A 15 -80.36 -73.69 37.16
CA LEU A 15 -80.02 -74.75 36.19
C LEU A 15 -78.49 -74.77 36.07
N LEU A 16 -77.82 -75.60 36.85
CA LEU A 16 -77.37 -76.97 36.56
C LEU A 16 -76.02 -77.00 35.84
N LEU A 17 -75.02 -77.41 36.63
CA LEU A 17 -73.68 -77.81 36.25
C LEU A 17 -73.69 -78.73 35.02
N VAL A 18 -73.02 -78.30 33.95
CA VAL A 18 -72.38 -79.20 33.00
C VAL A 18 -71.00 -78.61 32.71
N ALA A 19 -70.01 -79.02 33.50
CA ALA A 19 -68.61 -78.81 33.18
C ALA A 19 -68.15 -79.99 32.32
N PRO A 20 -67.79 -79.81 31.04
CA PRO A 20 -66.99 -80.80 30.36
C PRO A 20 -65.56 -80.72 30.92
N LEU A 21 -65.10 -81.83 31.50
CA LEU A 21 -63.69 -82.12 31.72
C LEU A 21 -62.99 -82.13 30.35
N ALA A 22 -62.55 -80.95 29.89
CA ALA A 22 -61.45 -80.88 28.95
C ALA A 22 -60.19 -81.27 29.73
N ALA A 23 -59.68 -82.46 29.43
CA ALA A 23 -58.36 -82.88 29.87
C ALA A 23 -57.35 -81.82 29.42
N PHE A 24 -56.82 -81.04 30.37
CA PHE A 24 -55.58 -80.31 30.17
C PHE A 24 -54.49 -81.36 29.95
N ALA A 25 -54.14 -81.59 28.69
CA ALA A 25 -52.82 -82.10 28.38
C ALA A 25 -51.81 -81.20 29.11
N ALA A 26 -50.89 -81.80 29.86
CA ALA A 26 -49.79 -81.03 30.43
C ALA A 26 -49.11 -80.28 29.27
N ASP A 27 -49.06 -78.96 29.36
CA ASP A 27 -48.37 -78.12 28.37
C ASP A 27 -46.94 -78.64 28.20
N ASP A 28 -46.55 -78.94 26.95
CA ASP A 28 -45.16 -79.29 26.64
C ASP A 28 -44.27 -78.10 27.08
N PRO A 29 -43.36 -78.27 28.05
CA PRO A 29 -42.59 -77.17 28.61
C PRO A 29 -41.75 -76.45 27.56
N GLU A 30 -41.35 -77.15 26.50
CA GLU A 30 -40.52 -76.59 25.42
C GLU A 30 -41.36 -75.71 24.50
N LEU A 31 -42.60 -76.12 24.22
CA LEU A 31 -43.58 -75.31 23.51
C LEU A 31 -43.89 -74.01 24.27
N ALA A 32 -44.03 -74.10 25.60
CA ALA A 32 -44.24 -72.92 26.45
C ALA A 32 -43.07 -71.93 26.37
N VAL A 33 -41.83 -72.41 26.38
CA VAL A 33 -40.63 -71.56 26.25
C VAL A 33 -40.58 -70.86 24.88
N LEU A 34 -40.86 -71.57 23.79
CA LEU A 34 -40.85 -70.96 22.44
C LEU A 34 -41.95 -69.91 22.30
N ASN A 35 -43.15 -70.19 22.82
CA ASN A 35 -44.24 -69.22 22.86
C ASN A 35 -43.88 -67.97 23.68
N GLN A 36 -43.26 -68.15 24.85
CA GLN A 36 -42.82 -67.02 25.68
C GLN A 36 -41.80 -66.13 24.97
N ARG A 37 -40.84 -66.72 24.25
CA ARG A 37 -39.85 -65.97 23.46
C ARG A 37 -40.51 -65.18 22.33
N LEU A 38 -41.48 -65.77 21.61
CA LEU A 38 -42.23 -65.07 20.57
C LEU A 38 -43.10 -63.94 21.13
N VAL A 39 -43.69 -64.13 22.30
CA VAL A 39 -44.45 -63.07 22.99
C VAL A 39 -43.52 -61.94 23.43
N ALA A 40 -42.35 -62.24 23.99
CA ALA A 40 -41.36 -61.22 24.35
C ALA A 40 -40.91 -60.40 23.14
N LEU A 41 -40.68 -61.05 22.00
CA LEU A 41 -40.30 -60.40 20.76
C LEU A 41 -41.41 -59.51 20.15
N GLN A 42 -42.67 -59.83 20.44
CA GLN A 42 -43.84 -59.04 20.03
C GLN A 42 -44.15 -57.90 20.99
N ALA A 43 -43.90 -58.11 22.28
CA ALA A 43 -44.20 -57.16 23.34
C ALA A 43 -43.22 -55.98 23.37
N ASP A 44 -41.99 -56.15 22.88
CA ASP A 44 -41.05 -55.05 22.72
C ASP A 44 -41.45 -54.17 21.50
N PRO A 45 -41.84 -52.89 21.71
CA PRO A 45 -42.24 -52.00 20.62
C PRO A 45 -41.15 -51.75 19.59
N LEU A 46 -39.87 -51.86 19.97
CA LEU A 46 -38.76 -51.64 19.06
C LEU A 46 -38.62 -52.81 18.08
N SER A 47 -38.75 -54.05 18.57
CA SER A 47 -38.76 -55.26 17.75
C SER A 47 -40.10 -55.51 17.06
N ALA A 48 -41.17 -54.84 17.51
CA ALA A 48 -42.52 -54.99 16.95
C ALA A 48 -42.57 -54.68 15.45
N ASP A 49 -41.84 -53.64 15.04
CA ASP A 49 -41.82 -53.06 13.69
C ASP A 49 -40.71 -53.60 12.78
N VAL A 50 -39.95 -54.61 13.22
CA VAL A 50 -38.86 -55.22 12.47
C VAL A 50 -39.01 -56.73 12.40
N ALA A 51 -38.39 -57.35 11.38
CA ALA A 51 -38.38 -58.81 11.21
C ALA A 51 -39.78 -59.47 11.26
N ALA A 52 -40.83 -58.75 10.82
CA ALA A 52 -42.21 -59.23 10.85
C ALA A 52 -42.40 -60.56 10.09
N TYR A 53 -41.68 -60.72 8.97
CA TYR A 53 -41.68 -61.95 8.19
C TYR A 53 -41.10 -63.14 8.97
N GLU A 54 -39.92 -62.99 9.57
CA GLU A 54 -39.28 -64.09 10.32
C GLU A 54 -40.07 -64.46 11.57
N ARG A 55 -40.70 -63.47 12.21
CA ARG A 55 -41.64 -63.70 13.31
C ARG A 55 -42.85 -64.53 12.89
N LEU A 56 -43.46 -64.20 11.74
CA LEU A 56 -44.59 -64.96 11.22
C LEU A 56 -44.18 -66.42 10.93
N GLN A 57 -43.00 -66.63 10.34
CA GLN A 57 -42.49 -67.98 10.11
C GLN A 57 -42.23 -68.74 11.41
N ALA A 58 -41.71 -68.08 12.44
CA ALA A 58 -41.51 -68.66 13.75
C ALA A 58 -42.84 -69.02 14.44
N GLN A 59 -43.86 -68.17 14.35
CA GLN A 59 -45.21 -68.47 14.83
C GLN A 59 -45.81 -69.70 14.12
N GLN A 60 -45.66 -69.80 12.80
CA GLN A 60 -46.13 -70.96 12.03
C GLN A 60 -45.40 -72.25 12.41
N ALA A 61 -44.07 -72.19 12.62
CA ALA A 61 -43.28 -73.35 13.01
C ALA A 61 -43.63 -73.83 14.44
N VAL A 62 -43.84 -72.90 15.37
CA VAL A 62 -44.30 -73.22 16.74
C VAL A 62 -45.72 -73.81 16.74
N ALA A 63 -46.63 -73.28 15.90
CA ALA A 63 -47.96 -73.86 15.72
C ALA A 63 -47.91 -75.27 15.10
N ALA A 64 -47.02 -75.50 14.13
CA ALA A 64 -46.80 -76.81 13.54
C ALA A 64 -46.23 -77.81 14.55
N PHE A 65 -45.31 -77.38 15.42
CA PHE A 65 -44.80 -78.20 16.53
C PHE A 65 -45.92 -78.59 17.51
N ALA A 66 -46.78 -77.65 17.88
CA ALA A 66 -47.94 -77.94 18.75
C ALA A 66 -48.92 -78.97 18.16
N ALA A 67 -49.02 -79.06 16.83
CA ALA A 67 -49.92 -79.97 16.12
C ALA A 67 -49.24 -81.28 15.64
N ALA A 68 -47.92 -81.43 15.84
CA ALA A 68 -47.14 -82.54 15.31
C ALA A 68 -47.48 -83.88 15.98
N LYS A 69 -47.42 -84.97 15.22
CA LYS A 69 -47.55 -86.34 15.77
C LYS A 69 -46.26 -86.74 16.48
N ARG A 70 -46.35 -87.66 17.46
CA ARG A 70 -45.19 -88.16 18.24
C ARG A 70 -43.96 -88.55 17.41
N LYS A 71 -44.14 -89.08 16.19
CA LYS A 71 -43.04 -89.50 15.30
C LYS A 71 -42.31 -88.33 14.62
N GLU A 72 -42.98 -87.18 14.47
CA GLU A 72 -42.49 -85.97 13.80
C GLU A 72 -42.16 -84.86 14.80
N GLN A 73 -42.36 -85.11 16.09
CA GLN A 73 -42.30 -84.11 17.16
C GLN A 73 -40.89 -83.53 17.31
N ASP A 74 -39.84 -84.35 17.24
CA ASP A 74 -38.44 -83.92 17.35
C ASP A 74 -38.02 -83.02 16.16
N ASP A 75 -38.41 -83.39 14.94
CA ASP A 75 -38.12 -82.60 13.73
C ASP A 75 -38.89 -81.27 13.75
N ALA A 76 -40.17 -81.29 14.14
CA ALA A 76 -40.99 -80.11 14.25
C ALA A 76 -40.49 -79.16 15.36
N ARG A 77 -40.03 -79.71 16.49
CA ARG A 77 -39.37 -78.97 17.56
C ARG A 77 -38.10 -78.28 17.06
N TYR A 78 -37.20 -79.03 16.42
CA TYR A 78 -35.95 -78.47 15.90
C TYR A 78 -36.22 -77.32 14.92
N LEU A 79 -37.19 -77.48 14.02
CA LEU A 79 -37.56 -76.42 13.08
C LEU A 79 -38.13 -75.19 13.81
N ALA A 80 -38.99 -75.39 14.82
CA ALA A 80 -39.55 -74.31 15.62
C ALA A 80 -38.48 -73.54 16.40
N GLU A 81 -37.56 -74.25 17.06
CA GLU A 81 -36.41 -73.65 17.77
C GLU A 81 -35.56 -72.79 16.81
N ARG A 82 -35.23 -73.34 15.63
CA ARG A 82 -34.44 -72.61 14.63
C ARG A 82 -35.16 -71.39 14.08
N ARG A 83 -36.47 -71.47 13.82
CA ARG A 83 -37.22 -70.31 13.33
C ARG A 83 -37.34 -69.21 14.37
N VAL A 84 -37.53 -69.57 15.64
CA VAL A 84 -37.55 -68.59 16.75
C VAL A 84 -36.18 -67.93 16.90
N GLU A 85 -35.09 -68.68 16.81
CA GLU A 85 -33.71 -68.14 16.82
C GLU A 85 -33.46 -67.19 15.63
N ILE A 86 -33.90 -67.55 14.42
CA ILE A 86 -33.82 -66.69 13.23
C ILE A 86 -34.61 -65.39 13.45
N ALA A 87 -35.82 -65.47 14.01
CA ALA A 87 -36.64 -64.29 14.27
C ALA A 87 -35.98 -63.33 15.29
N GLU A 88 -35.42 -63.87 16.38
CA GLU A 88 -34.72 -63.07 17.38
C GLU A 88 -33.46 -62.40 16.80
N THR A 89 -32.65 -63.17 16.06
CA THR A 89 -31.40 -62.66 15.47
C THR A 89 -31.69 -61.62 14.38
N ALA A 90 -32.70 -61.84 13.55
CA ALA A 90 -33.15 -60.88 12.54
C ALA A 90 -33.66 -59.58 13.17
N ALA A 91 -34.41 -59.65 14.27
CA ALA A 91 -34.88 -58.47 14.99
C ALA A 91 -33.71 -57.68 15.61
N ARG A 92 -32.77 -58.36 16.30
CA ARG A 92 -31.55 -57.71 16.84
C ARG A 92 -30.73 -57.05 15.74
N ALA A 93 -30.54 -57.72 14.60
CA ALA A 93 -29.81 -57.18 13.47
C ALA A 93 -30.51 -55.95 12.86
N ALA A 94 -31.84 -55.97 12.73
CA ALA A 94 -32.61 -54.85 12.21
C ALA A 94 -32.56 -53.62 13.14
N LEU A 95 -32.63 -53.83 14.46
CA LEU A 95 -32.48 -52.76 15.45
C LEU A 95 -31.09 -52.14 15.43
N ALA A 96 -30.04 -52.97 15.35
CA ALA A 96 -28.67 -52.49 15.23
C ALA A 96 -28.48 -51.66 13.95
N ARG A 97 -29.08 -52.07 12.82
CA ARG A 97 -29.04 -51.28 11.57
C ARG A 97 -29.72 -49.92 11.72
N ARG A 98 -30.90 -49.86 12.35
CA ARG A 98 -31.59 -48.58 12.63
C ARG A 98 -30.73 -47.64 13.49
N GLN A 99 -30.05 -48.17 14.51
CA GLN A 99 -29.14 -47.38 15.34
C GLN A 99 -27.96 -46.83 14.53
N VAL A 100 -27.36 -47.64 13.66
CA VAL A 100 -26.30 -47.19 12.75
C VAL A 100 -26.80 -46.06 11.84
N GLU A 101 -27.98 -46.21 11.24
CA GLU A 101 -28.57 -45.17 10.39
C GLU A 101 -28.83 -43.86 11.16
N GLN A 102 -29.32 -43.95 12.39
CA GLN A 102 -29.54 -42.78 13.25
C GLN A 102 -28.22 -42.09 13.63
N LEU A 103 -27.19 -42.87 13.96
CA LEU A 103 -25.86 -42.36 14.30
C LEU A 103 -25.17 -41.73 13.09
N GLU A 104 -25.28 -42.33 11.90
CA GLU A 104 -24.74 -41.75 10.67
C GLU A 104 -25.45 -40.44 10.30
N LYS A 105 -26.77 -40.36 10.47
CA LYS A 105 -27.50 -39.10 10.30
C LYS A 105 -27.01 -38.03 11.29
N THR A 106 -26.92 -38.38 12.58
CA THR A 106 -26.43 -37.47 13.62
C THR A 106 -25.00 -37.01 13.33
N ARG A 107 -24.13 -37.93 12.92
CA ARG A 107 -22.75 -37.63 12.52
C ARG A 107 -22.72 -36.68 11.34
N SER A 108 -23.54 -36.91 10.33
CA SER A 108 -23.64 -36.06 9.13
C SER A 108 -24.10 -34.66 9.51
N ASP A 109 -25.12 -34.53 10.35
CA ASP A 109 -25.61 -33.24 10.84
C ASP A 109 -24.53 -32.49 11.64
N LEU A 110 -23.81 -33.18 12.53
CA LEU A 110 -22.70 -32.60 13.28
C LEU A 110 -21.55 -32.11 12.39
N LEU A 111 -21.20 -32.87 11.35
CA LEU A 111 -20.17 -32.47 10.38
C LEU A 111 -20.59 -31.23 9.58
N VAL A 112 -21.86 -31.16 9.17
CA VAL A 112 -22.42 -29.98 8.49
C VAL A 112 -22.39 -28.77 9.42
N GLU A 113 -22.77 -28.91 10.69
CA GLU A 113 -22.68 -27.83 11.66
C GLU A 113 -21.25 -27.38 11.91
N ALA A 114 -20.31 -28.30 12.09
CA ALA A 114 -18.90 -28.00 12.27
C ALA A 114 -18.34 -27.22 11.07
N SER A 115 -18.64 -27.69 9.85
CA SER A 115 -18.26 -27.02 8.60
C SER A 115 -18.86 -25.62 8.49
N ARG A 116 -20.13 -25.43 8.87
CA ARG A 116 -20.77 -24.11 8.89
C ARG A 116 -20.10 -23.15 9.88
N ARG A 117 -19.74 -23.64 11.08
CA ARG A 117 -19.04 -22.83 12.09
C ARG A 117 -17.64 -22.45 11.62
N GLU A 118 -16.92 -23.36 11.00
CA GLU A 118 -15.61 -23.10 10.42
C GLU A 118 -15.68 -22.08 9.28
N ALA A 119 -16.62 -22.25 8.35
CA ALA A 119 -16.84 -21.29 7.26
C ALA A 119 -17.21 -19.89 7.79
N ALA A 120 -17.99 -19.79 8.87
CA ALA A 120 -18.31 -18.51 9.49
C ALA A 120 -17.07 -17.85 10.11
N ARG A 121 -16.21 -18.60 10.80
CA ARG A 121 -14.94 -18.08 11.35
C ARG A 121 -13.99 -17.62 10.25
N ALA A 122 -13.83 -18.42 9.20
CA ALA A 122 -12.99 -18.06 8.05
C ALA A 122 -13.48 -16.76 7.37
N ARG A 123 -14.80 -16.56 7.24
CA ARG A 123 -15.36 -15.30 6.72
C ARG A 123 -15.07 -14.12 7.63
N GLN A 124 -15.24 -14.27 8.94
CA GLN A 124 -14.92 -13.21 9.91
C GLN A 124 -13.44 -12.84 9.88
N GLU A 125 -12.54 -13.82 9.78
CA GLU A 125 -11.10 -13.59 9.64
C GLU A 125 -10.76 -12.89 8.32
N ALA A 126 -11.35 -13.32 7.21
CA ALA A 126 -11.18 -12.67 5.91
C ALA A 126 -11.69 -11.21 5.91
N GLU A 127 -12.83 -10.94 6.55
CA GLU A 127 -13.35 -9.59 6.73
C GLU A 127 -12.42 -8.72 7.59
N ARG A 128 -11.90 -9.25 8.70
CA ARG A 128 -10.93 -8.53 9.53
C ARG A 128 -9.66 -8.17 8.77
N LEU A 129 -9.11 -9.12 7.99
CA LEU A 129 -7.94 -8.88 7.16
C LEU A 129 -8.23 -7.85 6.06
N ARG A 130 -9.42 -7.90 5.44
CA ARG A 130 -9.84 -6.92 4.44
C ARG A 130 -9.93 -5.51 5.04
N VAL A 131 -10.50 -5.37 6.24
CA VAL A 131 -10.58 -4.08 6.95
C VAL A 131 -9.19 -3.58 7.32
N GLN A 132 -8.30 -4.43 7.85
CA GLN A 132 -6.92 -4.03 8.14
C GLN A 132 -6.17 -3.58 6.88
N ALA A 133 -6.32 -4.30 5.77
CA ALA A 133 -5.71 -3.92 4.50
C ALA A 133 -6.25 -2.58 3.98
N GLN A 134 -7.55 -2.30 4.17
CA GLN A 134 -8.14 -1.01 3.82
C GLN A 134 -7.58 0.12 4.70
N ILE A 135 -7.48 -0.07 6.02
CA ILE A 135 -6.90 0.90 6.94
C ILE A 135 -5.45 1.22 6.55
N GLN A 136 -4.63 0.18 6.29
CA GLN A 136 -3.25 0.38 5.85
C GLN A 136 -3.15 1.12 4.51
N ALA A 137 -4.06 0.85 3.57
CA ALA A 137 -4.11 1.56 2.30
C ALA A 137 -4.51 3.04 2.47
N GLU A 138 -5.47 3.34 3.35
CA GLU A 138 -5.89 4.70 3.70
C GLU A 138 -4.79 5.47 4.42
N GLU A 139 -4.11 4.85 5.39
CA GLU A 139 -2.95 5.43 6.08
C GLU A 139 -1.80 5.72 5.10
N ALA A 140 -1.48 4.77 4.21
CA ALA A 140 -0.46 4.98 3.19
C ALA A 140 -0.83 6.09 2.21
N ALA A 141 -2.12 6.20 1.82
CA ALA A 141 -2.60 7.30 0.99
C ALA A 141 -2.50 8.65 1.71
N SER A 142 -2.87 8.70 2.99
CA SER A 142 -2.75 9.91 3.81
C SER A 142 -1.29 10.35 3.98
N LEU A 143 -0.36 9.40 4.18
CA LEU A 143 1.07 9.70 4.27
C LEU A 143 1.63 10.23 2.94
N ARG A 144 1.18 9.68 1.81
CA ARG A 144 1.57 10.19 0.48
C ARG A 144 1.07 11.62 0.27
N GLN A 145 -0.19 11.89 0.60
CA GLN A 145 -0.75 13.26 0.51
C GLN A 145 0.01 14.24 1.42
N ALA A 146 0.37 13.84 2.63
CA ALA A 146 1.18 14.67 3.53
C ALA A 146 2.58 14.94 2.96
N ALA A 147 3.24 13.91 2.39
CA ALA A 147 4.54 14.06 1.76
C ALA A 147 4.49 14.96 0.51
N GLU A 148 3.47 14.83 -0.32
CA GLU A 148 3.23 15.68 -1.48
C GLU A 148 2.99 17.15 -1.07
N ALA A 149 2.18 17.37 -0.02
CA ALA A 149 1.95 18.70 0.53
C ALA A 149 3.23 19.32 1.10
N GLU A 150 4.06 18.54 1.79
CA GLU A 150 5.37 19.00 2.29
C GLU A 150 6.33 19.34 1.14
N GLN A 151 6.37 18.51 0.09
CA GLN A 151 7.19 18.77 -1.09
C GLN A 151 6.76 20.06 -1.79
N LEU A 152 5.46 20.30 -1.93
CA LEU A 152 4.94 21.53 -2.51
C LEU A 152 5.30 22.74 -1.64
N ALA A 153 5.14 22.64 -0.32
CA ALA A 153 5.53 23.72 0.60
C ALA A 153 7.04 24.03 0.54
N ARG A 154 7.90 23.02 0.37
CA ARG A 154 9.34 23.21 0.16
C ARG A 154 9.63 23.91 -1.17
N GLN A 155 8.98 23.50 -2.26
CA GLN A 155 9.12 24.15 -3.56
C GLN A 155 8.69 25.61 -3.52
N ASP A 156 7.56 25.91 -2.86
CA ASP A 156 7.08 27.29 -2.68
C ASP A 156 8.07 28.13 -1.87
N ALA A 157 8.65 27.57 -0.80
CA ALA A 157 9.68 28.22 -0.01
C ALA A 157 10.96 28.49 -0.83
N GLU A 158 11.42 27.52 -1.63
CA GLU A 158 12.58 27.66 -2.50
C GLU A 158 12.36 28.71 -3.60
N GLN A 159 11.17 28.73 -4.21
CA GLN A 159 10.79 29.76 -5.18
C GLN A 159 10.75 31.14 -4.52
N ALA A 160 10.18 31.27 -3.32
CA ALA A 160 10.17 32.53 -2.59
C ALA A 160 11.58 33.03 -2.27
N LEU A 161 12.48 32.15 -1.82
CA LEU A 161 13.89 32.48 -1.55
C LEU A 161 14.63 32.90 -2.82
N THR A 162 14.41 32.20 -3.94
CA THR A 162 15.01 32.51 -5.24
C THR A 162 14.55 33.88 -5.75
N ASN A 163 13.26 34.18 -5.60
CA ASN A 163 12.70 35.48 -5.97
C ASN A 163 13.29 36.60 -5.12
N VAL A 164 13.40 36.42 -3.79
CA VAL A 164 14.00 37.41 -2.89
C VAL A 164 15.49 37.59 -3.20
N ALA A 165 16.25 36.51 -3.41
CA ALA A 165 17.66 36.56 -3.78
C ALA A 165 17.88 37.27 -5.12
N GLY A 166 17.02 37.00 -6.11
CA GLY A 166 17.00 37.69 -7.41
C GLY A 166 16.74 39.20 -7.25
N GLN A 167 15.75 39.58 -6.45
CA GLN A 167 15.46 40.99 -6.16
C GLN A 167 16.62 41.69 -5.42
N GLN A 168 17.25 41.02 -4.45
CA GLN A 168 18.41 41.58 -3.74
C GLN A 168 19.61 41.77 -4.68
N THR A 169 19.89 40.80 -5.54
CA THR A 169 20.97 40.88 -6.54
C THR A 169 20.72 42.01 -7.55
N ALA A 170 19.46 42.17 -8.00
CA ALA A 170 19.06 43.28 -8.88
C ALA A 170 19.21 44.65 -8.18
N LYS A 171 18.84 44.77 -6.90
CA LYS A 171 19.03 46.01 -6.13
C LYS A 171 20.51 46.35 -5.95
N LEU A 172 21.34 45.37 -5.61
CA LEU A 172 22.80 45.56 -5.44
C LEU A 172 23.47 45.99 -6.75
N SER A 173 23.16 45.32 -7.87
CA SER A 173 23.71 45.70 -9.17
C SER A 173 23.24 47.09 -9.64
N ALA A 174 21.97 47.45 -9.42
CA ALA A 174 21.47 48.79 -9.69
C ALA A 174 22.18 49.86 -8.83
N ALA A 175 22.44 49.57 -7.56
CA ALA A 175 23.19 50.46 -6.67
C ALA A 175 24.65 50.63 -7.13
N GLN A 176 25.33 49.54 -7.50
CA GLN A 176 26.70 49.55 -8.05
C GLN A 176 26.79 50.34 -9.35
N GLN A 177 25.82 50.18 -10.26
CA GLN A 177 25.77 50.96 -11.49
C GLN A 177 25.56 52.45 -11.21
N LYS A 178 24.73 52.80 -10.23
CA LYS A 178 24.50 54.20 -9.84
C LYS A 178 25.75 54.82 -9.21
N SER A 179 26.45 54.11 -8.32
CA SER A 179 27.69 54.61 -7.73
C SER A 179 28.79 54.79 -8.77
N ALA A 180 28.92 53.86 -9.72
CA ALA A 180 29.89 53.99 -10.80
C ALA A 180 29.58 55.19 -11.71
N LYS A 181 28.30 55.42 -12.06
CA LYS A 181 27.90 56.61 -12.83
C LYS A 181 28.29 57.91 -12.11
N LEU A 182 27.99 58.03 -10.82
CA LEU A 182 28.34 59.21 -10.03
C LEU A 182 29.86 59.41 -9.96
N ALA A 183 30.63 58.36 -9.71
CA ALA A 183 32.09 58.44 -9.69
C ALA A 183 32.69 58.86 -11.06
N ARG A 184 32.05 58.48 -12.18
CA ARG A 184 32.45 58.94 -13.51
C ARG A 184 32.17 60.44 -13.68
N GLU A 185 30.98 60.90 -13.31
CA GLU A 185 30.62 62.32 -13.36
C GLU A 185 31.60 63.15 -12.51
N GLU A 186 31.94 62.69 -11.30
CA GLU A 186 32.95 63.33 -10.45
C GLU A 186 34.34 63.36 -11.10
N ALA A 187 34.80 62.25 -11.68
CA ALA A 187 36.11 62.19 -12.34
C ALA A 187 36.18 63.07 -13.60
N GLU A 188 35.11 63.14 -14.40
CA GLU A 188 35.06 64.01 -15.58
C GLU A 188 35.05 65.49 -15.18
N LEU A 189 34.34 65.83 -14.09
CA LEU A 189 34.32 67.19 -13.54
C LEU A 189 35.69 67.61 -13.01
N VAL A 190 36.42 66.73 -12.30
CA VAL A 190 37.74 67.05 -11.72
C VAL A 190 38.86 67.02 -12.77
N ALA A 191 38.77 66.14 -13.78
CA ALA A 191 39.80 66.02 -14.82
C ALA A 191 39.67 67.08 -15.91
N GLY A 192 38.47 67.62 -16.12
CA GLY A 192 38.15 68.48 -17.27
C GLY A 192 38.21 67.75 -18.61
N ALA A 193 38.19 66.41 -18.60
CA ALA A 193 38.28 65.56 -19.78
C ALA A 193 37.31 64.36 -19.64
N LYS A 194 36.74 63.92 -20.76
CA LYS A 194 35.80 62.78 -20.79
C LYS A 194 36.53 61.45 -20.59
N LEU A 195 35.89 60.52 -19.89
CA LEU A 195 36.40 59.16 -19.73
C LEU A 195 36.30 58.38 -21.06
N PRO A 196 37.18 57.37 -21.27
CA PRO A 196 37.03 56.44 -22.39
C PRO A 196 35.68 55.69 -22.34
N ALA A 197 35.21 55.21 -23.48
CA ALA A 197 33.99 54.39 -23.54
C ALA A 197 34.14 53.14 -22.66
N SER A 198 33.13 52.83 -21.85
CA SER A 198 33.20 51.73 -20.87
C SER A 198 31.97 50.82 -20.90
N ARG A 199 32.19 49.53 -20.61
CA ARG A 199 31.15 48.49 -20.49
C ARG A 199 31.36 47.68 -19.21
N PHE A 200 30.27 47.39 -18.50
CA PHE A 200 30.28 46.44 -17.38
C PHE A 200 30.15 45.00 -17.89
N GLU A 201 31.09 44.16 -17.48
CA GLU A 201 31.11 42.73 -17.74
C GLU A 201 31.17 41.95 -16.41
N PRO A 202 30.89 40.63 -16.41
CA PRO A 202 30.97 39.80 -15.18
C PRO A 202 32.35 39.83 -14.50
N ARG A 203 33.40 40.14 -15.26
CA ARG A 203 34.79 40.24 -14.79
C ARG A 203 35.19 41.65 -14.32
N GLY A 204 34.28 42.62 -14.37
CA GLY A 204 34.52 44.00 -13.97
C GLY A 204 34.19 45.03 -15.06
N GLU A 205 34.62 46.27 -14.84
CA GLU A 205 34.39 47.38 -15.75
C GLU A 205 35.52 47.49 -16.78
N VAL A 206 35.19 47.47 -18.07
CA VAL A 206 36.16 47.52 -19.17
C VAL A 206 36.07 48.86 -19.88
N PHE A 207 37.14 49.65 -19.85
CA PHE A 207 37.30 50.86 -20.64
C PHE A 207 38.01 50.55 -21.94
N THR A 208 37.42 50.92 -23.08
CA THR A 208 37.98 50.72 -24.41
C THR A 208 38.70 51.98 -24.88
N VAL A 209 39.96 51.81 -25.25
CA VAL A 209 40.82 52.83 -25.83
C VAL A 209 40.89 52.60 -27.35
N PRO A 210 40.44 53.56 -28.18
CA PRO A 210 40.35 53.39 -29.64
C PRO A 210 41.72 53.42 -30.32
N GLY A 211 41.78 52.98 -31.57
CA GLY A 211 43.02 52.94 -32.37
C GLY A 211 43.71 54.29 -32.55
N GLY A 212 42.95 55.39 -32.55
CA GLY A 212 43.49 56.76 -32.63
C GLY A 212 44.18 57.26 -31.36
N ALA A 213 44.16 56.48 -30.27
CA ALA A 213 44.80 56.85 -29.02
C ALA A 213 46.32 56.75 -29.06
N PHE A 214 46.89 56.03 -30.03
CA PHE A 214 48.31 55.86 -30.22
C PHE A 214 48.75 56.38 -31.59
N ALA A 215 49.91 57.03 -31.66
CA ALA A 215 50.45 57.48 -32.94
C ALA A 215 50.78 56.29 -33.87
N ALA A 216 50.59 56.45 -35.19
CA ALA A 216 50.80 55.37 -36.17
C ALA A 216 52.22 54.77 -36.06
N GLY A 217 52.30 53.45 -35.80
CA GLY A 217 53.56 52.72 -35.63
C GLY A 217 54.33 53.02 -34.33
N LYS A 218 53.78 53.84 -33.42
CA LYS A 218 54.40 54.20 -32.13
C LYS A 218 53.53 53.78 -30.95
N ALA A 219 54.16 53.68 -29.79
CA ALA A 219 53.50 53.40 -28.52
C ALA A 219 53.13 54.66 -27.72
N ALA A 220 53.47 55.85 -28.23
CA ALA A 220 53.16 57.11 -27.57
C ALA A 220 51.67 57.43 -27.66
N LEU A 221 51.10 57.88 -26.53
CA LEU A 221 49.71 58.34 -26.43
C LEU A 221 49.54 59.67 -27.20
N SER A 222 48.38 59.83 -27.84
CA SER A 222 47.94 61.13 -28.35
C SER A 222 47.58 62.09 -27.21
N ALA A 223 47.48 63.39 -27.50
CA ALA A 223 47.06 64.39 -26.50
C ALA A 223 45.68 64.06 -25.90
N ASP A 224 44.73 63.64 -26.74
CA ASP A 224 43.40 63.21 -26.33
C ASP A 224 43.46 61.95 -25.44
N ALA A 225 44.28 60.97 -25.81
CA ALA A 225 44.45 59.75 -25.03
C ALA A 225 45.17 60.00 -23.69
N ALA A 226 46.08 60.96 -23.64
CA ALA A 226 46.71 61.40 -22.40
C ALA A 226 45.69 62.08 -21.46
N GLY A 227 44.79 62.92 -22.01
CA GLY A 227 43.67 63.50 -21.24
C GLY A 227 42.69 62.44 -20.72
N GLN A 228 42.33 61.47 -21.56
CA GLN A 228 41.49 60.32 -21.18
C GLN A 228 42.15 59.43 -20.12
N ALA A 229 43.46 59.20 -20.22
CA ALA A 229 44.23 58.46 -19.22
C ALA A 229 44.27 59.20 -17.88
N LYS A 230 44.39 60.54 -17.89
CA LYS A 230 44.31 61.36 -16.67
C LYS A 230 42.93 61.29 -16.01
N ALA A 231 41.85 61.39 -16.79
CA ALA A 231 40.49 61.22 -16.28
C ALA A 231 40.28 59.81 -15.70
N LEU A 232 40.78 58.78 -16.38
CA LEU A 232 40.71 57.40 -15.91
C LEU A 232 41.52 57.20 -14.61
N ALA A 233 42.68 57.83 -14.48
CA ALA A 233 43.49 57.79 -13.27
C ALA A 233 42.76 58.42 -12.07
N GLN A 234 42.00 59.50 -12.28
CA GLN A 234 41.17 60.12 -11.24
C GLN A 234 39.98 59.24 -10.87
N TYR A 235 39.30 58.65 -11.85
CA TYR A 235 38.22 57.67 -11.60
C TYR A 235 38.70 56.47 -10.77
N LEU A 236 39.91 55.96 -11.04
CA LEU A 236 40.57 54.88 -10.29
C LEU A 236 41.02 55.28 -8.87
N GLN A 237 41.08 56.57 -8.57
CA GLN A 237 41.38 57.08 -7.23
C GLN A 237 40.12 57.37 -6.43
N ILE A 238 39.08 57.89 -7.09
CA ILE A 238 37.82 58.27 -6.46
C ILE A 238 36.93 57.04 -6.20
N GLY A 239 36.64 56.26 -7.24
CA GLY A 239 35.57 55.26 -7.21
C GLY A 239 36.03 53.81 -7.20
N ALA A 240 37.09 53.47 -7.94
CA ALA A 240 37.43 52.08 -8.24
C ALA A 240 38.76 51.63 -7.58
N LYS A 241 38.68 50.82 -6.51
CA LYS A 241 39.85 50.33 -5.74
C LYS A 241 40.41 48.96 -6.19
N GLY A 242 39.79 48.30 -7.16
CA GLY A 242 40.20 46.98 -7.65
C GLY A 242 41.54 46.93 -8.38
N ARG A 243 42.04 45.72 -8.69
CA ARG A 243 43.20 45.54 -9.56
C ARG A 243 42.83 45.93 -10.99
N VAL A 244 43.76 46.59 -11.68
CA VAL A 244 43.56 47.07 -13.05
C VAL A 244 44.44 46.26 -14.00
N ARG A 245 43.83 45.66 -15.01
CA ARG A 245 44.55 44.99 -16.10
C ARG A 245 44.43 45.81 -17.37
N ILE A 246 45.56 46.16 -17.94
CA ILE A 246 45.68 46.91 -19.19
C ILE A 246 46.07 45.91 -20.26
N GLU A 247 45.19 45.69 -21.22
CA GLU A 247 45.41 44.79 -22.34
C GLU A 247 45.50 45.63 -23.61
N ALA A 248 46.69 45.76 -24.19
CA ALA A 248 46.87 46.44 -25.46
C ALA A 248 47.03 45.43 -26.60
N TYR A 249 46.56 45.79 -27.79
CA TYR A 249 46.51 44.93 -28.95
C TYR A 249 47.33 45.54 -30.08
N ASP A 250 48.17 44.74 -30.73
CA ASP A 250 48.82 45.05 -32.01
C ASP A 250 49.23 43.76 -32.75
N ALA A 251 49.47 43.85 -34.06
CA ALA A 251 50.01 42.75 -34.85
C ALA A 251 51.43 42.37 -34.41
N ASP A 252 52.19 43.34 -33.90
CA ASP A 252 53.49 43.16 -33.26
C ASP A 252 53.35 43.11 -31.72
N ALA A 253 53.80 42.01 -31.10
CA ALA A 253 53.68 41.81 -29.66
C ALA A 253 54.52 42.82 -28.84
N GLY A 254 55.66 43.28 -29.37
CA GLY A 254 56.50 44.29 -28.73
C GLY A 254 55.86 45.68 -28.77
N VAL A 255 55.20 46.02 -29.88
CA VAL A 255 54.40 47.25 -29.99
C VAL A 255 53.18 47.19 -29.06
N ALA A 256 52.50 46.05 -29.00
CA ALA A 256 51.39 45.84 -28.08
C ALA A 256 51.82 46.04 -26.61
N GLN A 257 52.94 45.45 -26.19
CA GLN A 257 53.45 45.61 -24.82
C GLN A 257 53.80 47.08 -24.53
N LYS A 258 54.53 47.75 -25.43
CA LYS A 258 54.88 49.17 -25.26
C LYS A 258 53.66 50.07 -25.13
N ARG A 259 52.55 49.77 -25.82
CA ARG A 259 51.28 50.50 -25.67
C ARG A 259 50.62 50.27 -24.31
N ALA A 260 50.65 49.03 -23.82
CA ALA A 260 50.15 48.71 -22.48
C ALA A 260 50.98 49.44 -21.40
N ASP A 261 52.30 49.48 -21.57
CA ASP A 261 53.21 50.17 -20.67
C ASP A 261 53.01 51.70 -20.72
N ALA A 262 52.82 52.29 -21.91
CA ALA A 262 52.52 53.72 -22.04
C ALA A 262 51.22 54.13 -21.33
N LEU A 263 50.17 53.31 -21.42
CA LEU A 263 48.94 53.51 -20.65
C LEU A 263 49.17 53.34 -19.14
N ARG A 264 49.95 52.33 -18.74
CA ARG A 264 50.30 52.11 -17.32
C ARG A 264 51.01 53.32 -16.75
N ASP A 265 52.04 53.81 -17.43
CA ASP A 265 52.86 54.92 -16.98
C ASP A 265 52.05 56.22 -16.92
N ALA A 266 51.11 56.43 -17.86
CA ALA A 266 50.16 57.55 -17.79
C ALA A 266 49.22 57.47 -16.58
N LEU A 267 48.74 56.27 -16.21
CA LEU A 267 47.93 56.07 -15.01
C LEU A 267 48.73 56.27 -13.71
N VAL A 268 49.99 55.82 -13.69
CA VAL A 268 50.91 56.06 -12.57
C VAL A 268 51.21 57.55 -12.41
N ALA A 269 51.48 58.25 -13.51
CA ALA A 269 51.66 59.71 -13.51
C ALA A 269 50.41 60.44 -13.03
N GLY A 270 49.23 59.86 -13.26
CA GLY A 270 47.96 60.35 -12.75
C GLY A 270 47.72 60.07 -11.25
N GLY A 271 48.57 59.29 -10.56
CA GLY A 271 48.48 59.00 -9.13
C GLY A 271 48.04 57.58 -8.76
N VAL A 272 47.85 56.68 -9.74
CA VAL A 272 47.48 55.28 -9.47
C VAL A 272 48.71 54.47 -9.06
N ALA A 273 48.64 53.75 -7.94
CA ALA A 273 49.75 52.91 -7.48
C ALA A 273 50.13 51.82 -8.51
N ALA A 274 51.40 51.76 -8.89
CA ALA A 274 51.90 50.80 -9.90
C ALA A 274 51.62 49.34 -9.54
N SER A 275 51.59 48.99 -8.25
CA SER A 275 51.26 47.66 -7.76
C SER A 275 49.83 47.20 -8.07
N ARG A 276 48.92 48.14 -8.39
CA ARG A 276 47.54 47.84 -8.81
C ARG A 276 47.41 47.56 -10.30
N LEU A 277 48.42 47.90 -11.10
CA LEU A 277 48.35 47.89 -12.55
C LEU A 277 49.12 46.68 -13.11
N GLN A 278 48.46 45.91 -13.98
CA GLN A 278 49.09 44.84 -14.76
C GLN A 278 48.99 45.18 -16.25
N ALA A 279 50.11 45.48 -16.90
CA ALA A 279 50.17 45.78 -18.33
C ALA A 279 50.55 44.54 -19.15
N VAL A 280 49.74 44.20 -20.15
CA VAL A 280 49.93 43.02 -21.00
C VAL A 280 49.69 43.40 -22.47
N GLY A 281 50.70 43.21 -23.31
CA GLY A 281 50.58 43.25 -24.75
C GLY A 281 50.06 41.92 -25.31
N LYS A 282 48.98 41.96 -26.10
CA LYS A 282 48.42 40.81 -26.80
C LYS A 282 48.64 40.95 -28.30
N LYS A 283 49.16 39.89 -28.92
CA LYS A 283 49.29 39.81 -30.38
C LYS A 283 47.91 39.59 -31.02
N ALA A 284 47.27 40.68 -31.44
CA ALA A 284 45.98 40.69 -32.11
C ALA A 284 45.81 42.01 -32.89
N PRO A 285 45.06 42.05 -34.01
CA PRO A 285 44.93 43.27 -34.79
C PRO A 285 44.30 44.39 -33.96
N ALA A 286 45.00 45.52 -33.86
CA ALA A 286 44.43 46.77 -33.39
C ALA A 286 43.40 47.25 -34.41
N THR A 287 42.21 47.60 -33.95
CA THR A 287 41.14 48.13 -34.80
C THR A 287 40.92 49.61 -34.51
N LYS A 288 40.24 50.33 -35.41
CA LYS A 288 39.83 51.71 -35.15
C LYS A 288 39.04 51.84 -33.84
N ALA A 289 38.22 50.84 -33.52
CA ALA A 289 37.38 50.82 -32.33
C ALA A 289 38.11 50.36 -31.06
N ARG A 290 39.21 49.58 -31.19
CA ARG A 290 39.92 48.98 -30.05
C ARG A 290 41.40 48.79 -30.35
N ALA A 291 42.24 49.51 -29.60
CA ALA A 291 43.68 49.27 -29.53
C ALA A 291 44.16 48.91 -28.12
N ALA A 292 43.41 49.28 -27.07
CA ALA A 292 43.64 48.75 -25.73
C ALA A 292 42.34 48.70 -24.94
N GLU A 293 42.32 47.87 -23.90
CA GLU A 293 41.25 47.73 -22.93
C GLU A 293 41.85 47.85 -21.53
N VAL A 294 41.20 48.62 -20.67
CA VAL A 294 41.54 48.73 -19.25
C VAL A 294 40.42 48.09 -18.45
N LEU A 295 40.67 46.89 -17.94
CA LEU A 295 39.76 46.13 -17.09
C LEU A 295 40.00 46.46 -15.62
N ILE A 296 38.96 46.91 -14.94
CA ILE A 296 38.95 47.12 -13.50
C ILE A 296 38.22 45.94 -12.86
N ALA A 297 38.93 45.13 -12.09
CA ALA A 297 38.33 44.05 -11.33
C ALA A 297 37.32 44.61 -10.29
N PRO A 298 36.20 43.91 -10.05
CA PRO A 298 35.21 44.31 -9.04
C PRO A 298 35.78 44.35 -7.62
#